data_AF-A0AAV1WWW9-F1
#
_entry.id   AF-A0AAV1WWW9-F1
#
_cell.length_a   1.000
_cell.length_b   1.000
_cell.length_c   1.000
_cell.angle_alpha   90.00
_cell.angle_beta   90.00
_cell.angle_gamma   90.00
#
_symmetry.space_group_name_H-M   'P 1'
#
loop_
_entity.id
_entity.type
_entity.pdbx_description
1 polymer ?
#
loop_
_entity_poly.entity_id
_entity_poly.type
_entity_poly.pdbx_seq_one_letter_code
_entity_poly.pdbx_strand_id
1 'polypeptide(L)'
;MLSGELQPRFFQNRLHLGSHTTGDSRCTSFGQRLYNQSGNGKADFTLDQNYAAKLCTQCPKSGGDHNLFVLDFVTPTKFDNKYFKNLLANKGLLSSAEILLTKNKVSADSVTKYTERNNLLSP
;
A
#
# COMPACT_ATOMS: atom_id res chain seq x y z
N MET A 1 -44.95 3.20 2.75
CA MET A 1 -44.31 2.28 1.78
C MET A 1 -43.12 3.01 1.17
N LEU A 2 -41.89 2.47 1.39
CA LEU A 2 -40.62 2.52 0.59
C LEU A 2 -40.08 3.89 0.11
N SER A 3 -38.79 4.27 0.11
CA SER A 3 -37.45 3.64 0.24
C SER A 3 -36.40 4.73 0.61
N GLY A 4 -35.33 4.46 1.38
CA GLY A 4 -33.92 4.32 0.91
C GLY A 4 -33.15 5.67 0.94
N GLU A 5 -31.88 5.86 1.31
CA GLU A 5 -30.71 5.01 1.62
C GLU A 5 -29.69 5.80 2.49
N LEU A 6 -28.88 5.07 3.26
CA LEU A 6 -27.72 5.54 4.02
C LEU A 6 -26.55 5.96 3.09
N GLN A 7 -25.97 7.15 3.24
CA GLN A 7 -24.54 7.38 2.94
C GLN A 7 -23.88 8.46 3.82
N PRO A 8 -23.07 8.04 4.81
CA PRO A 8 -21.89 8.84 5.19
C PRO A 8 -20.64 7.96 5.40
N ARG A 9 -20.28 7.11 4.41
CA ARG A 9 -19.02 6.32 4.43
C ARG A 9 -18.09 6.54 3.25
N PHE A 10 -18.43 7.45 2.34
CA PHE A 10 -17.59 7.75 1.16
C PHE A 10 -16.51 8.80 1.41
N PHE A 11 -16.65 9.66 2.43
CA PHE A 11 -15.70 10.75 2.69
C PHE A 11 -14.51 10.36 3.58
N GLN A 12 -14.64 9.38 4.47
CA GLN A 12 -13.53 8.98 5.36
C GLN A 12 -12.38 8.24 4.65
N ASN A 13 -12.63 7.63 3.49
CA ASN A 13 -11.60 6.91 2.72
C ASN A 13 -10.81 7.79 1.74
N ARG A 14 -11.17 9.07 1.56
CA ARG A 14 -10.44 9.98 0.65
C ARG A 14 -9.16 10.54 1.27
N LEU A 15 -9.15 10.80 2.57
CA LEU A 15 -8.06 11.55 3.21
C LEU A 15 -6.89 10.67 3.72
N HIS A 16 -7.09 9.38 3.96
CA HIS A 16 -6.05 8.52 4.55
C HIS A 16 -5.07 7.92 3.52
N LEU A 17 -5.51 7.70 2.27
CA LEU A 17 -4.73 6.93 1.28
C LEU A 17 -3.70 7.78 0.54
N GLY A 18 -4.04 9.05 0.25
CA GLY A 18 -3.10 9.98 -0.36
C GLY A 18 -1.93 10.32 0.57
N SER A 19 -2.13 10.32 1.89
CA SER A 19 -1.08 10.61 2.88
C SER A 19 0.11 9.63 2.83
N HIS A 20 -0.10 8.40 2.32
CA HIS A 20 0.98 7.42 2.15
C HIS A 20 1.80 7.58 0.87
N THR A 21 1.49 8.59 0.04
CA THR A 21 2.29 8.90 -1.14
C THR A 21 3.68 9.41 -0.76
N THR A 22 3.77 10.11 0.38
CA THR A 22 5.02 10.65 0.93
C THR A 22 5.20 10.16 2.36
N GLY A 23 6.37 9.61 2.68
CA GLY A 23 6.71 9.17 4.03
C GLY A 23 7.43 7.83 4.08
N ASP A 24 7.84 7.47 5.28
CA ASP A 24 8.63 6.28 5.55
C ASP A 24 7.85 5.26 6.37
N SER A 25 8.19 3.99 6.18
CA SER A 25 7.73 2.87 6.98
C SER A 25 8.91 2.14 7.62
N ARG A 26 8.73 1.69 8.85
CA ARG A 26 9.72 0.87 9.54
C ARG A 26 9.60 -0.58 9.10
N CYS A 27 10.71 -1.30 9.10
CA CYS A 27 10.76 -2.74 8.85
C CYS A 27 9.72 -3.51 9.68
N THR A 28 9.51 -3.16 10.96
CA THR A 28 8.49 -3.78 11.82
C THR A 28 7.05 -3.66 11.30
N SER A 29 6.74 -2.63 10.52
CA SER A 29 5.41 -2.39 9.97
C SER A 29 5.05 -3.33 8.82
N PHE A 30 6.04 -3.89 8.11
CA PHE A 30 5.82 -4.77 6.95
C PHE A 30 6.62 -6.07 6.98
N GLY A 31 7.46 -6.30 8.01
CA GLY A 31 8.31 -7.49 8.12
C GLY A 31 7.53 -8.81 8.12
N GLN A 32 6.29 -8.81 8.63
CA GLN A 32 5.39 -9.97 8.50
C GLN A 32 5.18 -10.35 7.02
N ARG A 33 5.03 -9.38 6.11
CA ARG A 33 4.92 -9.65 4.67
C ARG A 33 6.16 -10.26 4.06
N LEU A 34 7.35 -9.97 4.58
CA LEU A 34 8.58 -10.55 4.05
C LEU A 34 8.79 -11.99 4.49
N TYR A 35 8.24 -12.38 5.65
CA TYR A 35 8.68 -13.60 6.31
C TYR A 35 7.59 -14.57 6.73
N ASN A 36 6.37 -14.14 7.05
CA ASN A 36 5.37 -15.06 7.59
C ASN A 36 3.91 -14.60 7.52
N GLN A 37 3.53 -13.72 6.58
CA GLN A 37 2.17 -13.15 6.51
C GLN A 37 1.08 -14.21 6.36
N SER A 38 1.38 -15.31 5.66
CA SER A 38 0.47 -16.44 5.46
C SER A 38 0.75 -17.62 6.40
N GLY A 39 1.63 -17.47 7.39
CA GLY A 39 1.98 -18.54 8.33
C GLY A 39 2.87 -19.66 7.76
N ASN A 40 3.40 -19.49 6.55
CA ASN A 40 4.18 -20.51 5.82
C ASN A 40 5.70 -20.26 5.82
N GLY A 41 6.17 -19.26 6.55
CA GLY A 41 7.59 -18.89 6.62
C GLY A 41 8.16 -18.26 5.33
N LYS A 42 7.30 -17.80 4.41
CA LYS A 42 7.68 -17.20 3.13
C LYS A 42 7.16 -15.76 3.01
N ALA A 43 7.72 -15.05 2.03
CA ALA A 43 7.20 -13.76 1.62
C ALA A 43 5.76 -13.88 1.10
N ASP A 44 4.99 -12.83 1.31
CA ASP A 44 3.63 -12.66 0.82
C ASP A 44 3.61 -12.83 -0.71
N PHE A 45 2.71 -13.69 -1.20
CA PHE A 45 2.58 -14.01 -2.62
C PHE A 45 2.01 -12.83 -3.42
N THR A 46 1.35 -11.88 -2.76
CA THR A 46 0.86 -10.64 -3.37
C THR A 46 1.96 -9.58 -3.54
N LEU A 47 3.15 -9.80 -2.97
CA LEU A 47 4.30 -8.92 -3.12
C LEU A 47 5.18 -9.43 -4.26
N ASP A 48 5.66 -8.51 -5.11
CA ASP A 48 6.66 -8.81 -6.13
C ASP A 48 7.89 -9.45 -5.48
N GLN A 49 8.24 -10.66 -5.91
CA GLN A 49 9.26 -11.47 -5.23
C GLN A 49 10.67 -10.86 -5.36
N ASN A 50 10.95 -10.17 -6.48
CA ASN A 50 12.20 -9.46 -6.66
C ASN A 50 12.28 -8.24 -5.73
N TYR A 51 11.18 -7.52 -5.56
CA TYR A 51 11.08 -6.42 -4.62
C TYR A 51 11.19 -6.91 -3.17
N ALA A 52 10.51 -8.00 -2.81
CA ALA A 52 10.64 -8.64 -1.50
C ALA A 52 12.11 -9.00 -1.19
N ALA A 53 12.82 -9.61 -2.15
CA ALA A 53 14.24 -9.93 -2.01
C ALA A 53 15.10 -8.69 -1.76
N LYS A 54 14.83 -7.57 -2.44
CA LYS A 54 15.50 -6.29 -2.19
C LYS A 54 15.22 -5.77 -0.77
N LEU A 55 13.98 -5.82 -0.32
CA LEU A 55 13.61 -5.37 1.03
C LEU A 55 14.29 -6.22 2.11
N CYS A 56 14.39 -7.53 1.92
CA CYS A 56 15.07 -8.44 2.85
C CYS A 56 16.55 -8.07 3.08
N THR A 57 17.23 -7.42 2.13
CA THR A 57 18.62 -6.97 2.31
C THR A 57 18.78 -5.90 3.40
N GLN A 58 17.73 -5.09 3.60
CA GLN A 58 17.72 -3.99 4.56
C GLN A 58 16.77 -4.22 5.72
N CYS A 59 15.87 -5.20 5.64
CA CYS A 59 14.92 -5.59 6.70
C CYS A 59 15.12 -7.09 6.98
N PRO A 60 16.23 -7.49 7.63
CA PRO A 60 16.53 -8.90 7.88
C PRO A 60 15.53 -9.54 8.86
N LYS A 61 15.51 -10.88 8.95
CA LYS A 61 14.61 -11.62 9.87
C LYS A 61 14.80 -11.28 11.35
N SER A 62 16.00 -10.81 11.72
CA SER A 62 16.35 -10.41 13.07
C SER A 62 17.26 -9.18 12.99
N GLY A 63 16.93 -8.15 13.78
CA GLY A 63 17.58 -6.85 13.69
C GLY A 63 17.04 -5.99 12.55
N GLY A 64 17.47 -4.72 12.50
CA GLY A 64 17.02 -3.78 11.46
C GLY A 64 15.57 -3.29 11.60
N ASP A 65 14.92 -3.56 12.73
CA ASP A 65 13.54 -3.14 13.03
C ASP A 65 13.26 -1.64 12.85
N HIS A 66 14.30 -0.83 13.08
CA HIS A 66 14.26 0.63 12.97
C HIS A 66 14.63 1.15 11.58
N ASN A 67 14.99 0.27 10.64
CA ASN A 67 15.35 0.69 9.29
C ASN A 67 14.12 1.27 8.59
N LEU A 68 14.31 2.42 7.97
CA LEU A 68 13.27 3.19 7.31
C LEU A 68 13.26 2.90 5.81
N PHE A 69 12.06 2.79 5.27
CA PHE A 69 11.80 2.50 3.87
C PHE A 69 10.78 3.49 3.34
N VAL A 70 11.14 4.17 2.26
CA VAL A 70 10.24 5.09 1.57
C VAL A 70 9.03 4.33 1.03
N LEU A 71 7.82 4.84 1.29
CA LEU A 71 6.57 4.23 0.81
C LEU A 71 6.46 4.28 -0.72
N ASP A 72 7.01 5.34 -1.32
CA ASP A 72 7.17 5.48 -2.77
C ASP A 72 8.65 5.67 -3.13
N PHE A 73 9.27 4.62 -3.67
CA PHE A 73 10.67 4.65 -4.09
C PHE A 73 10.90 5.39 -5.42
N VAL A 74 9.83 5.73 -6.15
CA VAL A 74 9.93 6.49 -7.41
C VAL A 74 9.98 7.98 -7.11
N THR A 75 9.14 8.45 -6.19
CA THR A 75 9.01 9.87 -5.84
C THR A 75 8.83 10.07 -4.32
N PRO A 76 9.87 9.83 -3.51
CA PRO A 76 9.76 9.79 -2.05
C PRO A 76 9.18 11.05 -1.38
N THR A 77 9.36 12.21 -2.01
CA THR A 77 8.98 13.51 -1.46
C THR A 77 7.86 14.20 -2.25
N LYS A 78 7.29 13.56 -3.28
CA LYS A 78 6.23 14.17 -4.10
C LYS A 78 4.90 13.50 -3.83
N PHE A 79 3.87 14.33 -3.72
CA PHE A 79 2.50 13.86 -3.67
C PHE A 79 1.98 13.69 -5.11
N ASP A 80 2.13 12.49 -5.67
CA ASP A 80 1.62 12.13 -6.98
C ASP A 80 1.00 10.70 -7.00
N ASN A 81 0.67 10.17 -8.17
CA ASN A 81 0.06 8.84 -8.26
C ASN A 81 1.04 7.66 -8.32
N LYS A 82 2.34 7.87 -8.13
CA LYS A 82 3.34 6.81 -8.25
C LYS A 82 3.18 5.74 -7.19
N TYR A 83 2.80 6.12 -5.97
CA TYR A 83 2.44 5.16 -4.93
C TYR A 83 1.37 4.14 -5.40
N PHE A 84 0.28 4.61 -6.02
CA PHE A 84 -0.78 3.73 -6.54
C PHE A 84 -0.32 2.89 -7.74
N LYS A 85 0.60 3.40 -8.56
CA LYS A 85 1.22 2.63 -9.64
C LYS A 85 2.12 1.52 -9.09
N ASN A 86 2.84 1.78 -8.00
CA ASN A 86 3.63 0.76 -7.31
C ASN A 86 2.72 -0.32 -6.72
N LEU A 87 1.54 0.05 -6.18
CA LEU A 87 0.55 -0.93 -5.72
C LEU A 87 0.07 -1.84 -6.85
N LEU A 88 -0.32 -1.30 -8.00
CA LEU A 88 -0.71 -2.14 -9.16
C LEU A 88 0.42 -3.04 -9.68
N ALA A 89 1.67 -2.68 -9.42
CA ALA A 89 2.85 -3.47 -9.74
C ALA A 89 3.24 -4.46 -8.63
N ASN A 90 2.39 -4.68 -7.62
CA ASN A 90 2.66 -5.52 -6.45
C ASN A 90 3.91 -5.09 -5.66
N LYS A 91 4.22 -3.79 -5.66
CA LYS A 91 5.40 -3.19 -4.99
C LYS A 91 5.03 -2.25 -3.86
N GLY A 92 3.83 -2.39 -3.29
CA GLY A 92 3.47 -1.70 -2.05
C GLY A 92 4.13 -2.34 -0.83
N LEU A 93 4.65 -1.54 0.09
CA LEU A 93 5.25 -2.04 1.34
C LEU A 93 4.19 -2.64 2.28
N LEU A 94 3.10 -1.89 2.52
CA LEU A 94 2.12 -2.22 3.55
C LEU A 94 1.06 -3.19 3.05
N SER A 95 0.72 -4.20 3.86
CA SER A 95 -0.34 -5.16 3.55
C SER A 95 -1.71 -4.50 3.57
N SER A 96 -1.89 -3.47 4.41
CA SER A 96 -3.10 -2.64 4.44
C SER A 96 -3.38 -1.95 3.11
N ALA A 97 -2.34 -1.61 2.35
CA ALA A 97 -2.49 -1.01 1.03
C ALA A 97 -2.87 -2.05 -0.02
N GLU A 98 -2.34 -3.28 0.08
CA GLU A 98 -2.70 -4.39 -0.79
C GLU A 98 -4.16 -4.83 -0.65
N ILE A 99 -4.73 -4.70 0.57
CA ILE A 99 -6.16 -4.94 0.80
C ILE A 99 -7.04 -4.08 -0.12
N LEU A 100 -6.56 -2.91 -0.56
CA LEU A 100 -7.32 -2.06 -1.48
C LEU A 100 -7.52 -2.69 -2.85
N LEU A 101 -6.59 -3.55 -3.29
CA LEU A 101 -6.69 -4.27 -4.57
C LEU A 101 -7.51 -5.55 -4.44
N THR A 102 -7.44 -6.21 -3.28
CA THR A 102 -8.00 -7.56 -3.10
C THR A 102 -9.38 -7.58 -2.44
N LYS A 103 -9.79 -6.52 -1.72
CA LYS A 103 -11.04 -6.51 -0.93
C LYS A 103 -12.31 -6.61 -1.76
N ASN A 104 -12.44 -5.81 -2.83
CA ASN A 104 -13.55 -5.86 -3.77
C ASN A 104 -13.25 -5.03 -5.03
N LYS A 105 -14.05 -5.25 -6.08
CA LYS A 105 -13.93 -4.54 -7.36
C LYS A 105 -13.99 -3.02 -7.23
N VAL A 106 -14.86 -2.49 -6.39
CA VAL A 106 -15.02 -1.03 -6.20
C VAL A 106 -13.74 -0.39 -5.66
N SER A 107 -13.07 -1.05 -4.71
CA SER A 107 -11.81 -0.61 -4.12
C SER A 107 -10.67 -0.69 -5.15
N ALA A 108 -10.58 -1.79 -5.89
CA ALA A 108 -9.58 -1.97 -6.96
C ALA A 108 -9.75 -0.93 -8.09
N ASP A 109 -11.00 -0.68 -8.50
CA ASP A 109 -11.34 0.34 -9.49
C ASP A 109 -10.97 1.75 -8.99
N SER A 110 -11.04 1.99 -7.68
CA SER A 110 -10.61 3.26 -7.08
C SER A 110 -9.10 3.44 -7.16
N VAL A 111 -8.31 2.38 -6.88
CA VAL A 111 -6.84 2.42 -7.05
C VAL A 111 -6.49 2.71 -8.51
N THR A 112 -7.17 2.05 -9.45
CA THR A 112 -6.97 2.29 -10.88
C THR A 112 -7.29 3.73 -11.27
N LYS A 113 -8.37 4.32 -10.75
CA LYS A 113 -8.69 5.74 -10.99
C LYS A 113 -7.60 6.69 -10.47
N TYR A 114 -6.98 6.37 -9.33
CA TYR A 114 -5.88 7.18 -8.80
C TYR A 114 -4.61 7.09 -9.66
N THR A 115 -4.34 5.97 -10.33
CA THR A 115 -3.18 5.86 -11.24
C THR A 115 -3.34 6.68 -12.54
N GLU A 116 -4.57 7.01 -12.91
CA GLU A 116 -4.88 7.82 -14.10
C GLU A 116 -4.96 9.32 -13.78
N ARG A 117 -5.34 9.69 -12.56
CA ARG A 117 -5.70 11.08 -12.21
C ARG A 117 -4.91 11.62 -11.01
N ASN A 118 -3.83 12.35 -11.29
CA ASN A 118 -3.05 13.06 -10.27
C ASN A 118 -3.86 14.13 -9.50
N ASN A 119 -4.88 14.72 -10.11
CA ASN A 119 -5.70 15.75 -9.48
C ASN A 119 -6.70 15.22 -8.43
N LEU A 120 -6.89 13.90 -8.34
CA LEU A 120 -7.68 13.28 -7.27
C LEU A 120 -6.90 13.15 -5.96
N LEU A 121 -5.62 13.52 -5.99
CA LEU A 121 -4.66 13.36 -4.91
C LEU A 121 -4.37 14.70 -4.20
N SER A 122 -4.89 15.84 -4.66
CA SER A 122 -4.73 17.09 -3.89
C SER A 122 -5.54 17.05 -2.57
N PRO A 123 -5.01 17.62 -1.47
CA PRO A 123 -5.76 17.83 -0.23
C PRO A 123 -7.01 18.70 -0.42
#